data_AF-A0A9W8RXK2-F1
#
_entry.id   AF-A0A9W8RXK2-F1
#
_cell.length_a   1.000
_cell.length_b   1.000
_cell.length_c   1.000
_cell.angle_alpha   90.00
_cell.angle_beta   90.00
_cell.angle_gamma   90.00
#
_symmetry.space_group_name_H-M   'P 1'
#
loop_
_entity.id
_entity.type
_entity.pdbx_description
1 polymer ?
#
loop_
_entity_poly.entity_id
_entity_poly.type
_entity_poly.pdbx_seq_one_letter_code
_entity_poly.pdbx_strand_id
1 'polypeptide(L)'
;MVRLLNIAAILFAGFVTVQGCTHCQCLYNDGSHCCVQELPSGGEADCHALCLKAQQAGPNQFQPGPACNGGGKNTCVSTWNAHGRKKCYGYPS
;
A
#
# COMPACT_ATOMS: atom_id res chain seq x y z
N MET A 1 -3.23 -31.01 -25.22
CA MET A 1 -1.81 -30.71 -24.94
C MET A 1 -1.72 -29.21 -24.69
N VAL A 2 -1.39 -28.83 -23.45
CA VAL A 2 -1.25 -27.44 -22.93
C VAL A 2 -0.09 -26.74 -23.65
N ARG A 3 -0.14 -25.41 -23.89
CA ARG A 3 0.91 -24.36 -23.63
C ARG A 3 0.32 -22.96 -23.88
N LEU A 4 -0.33 -22.31 -22.91
CA LEU A 4 0.27 -21.43 -21.90
C LEU A 4 1.39 -20.55 -22.46
N LEU A 5 1.10 -19.36 -22.99
CA LEU A 5 2.05 -18.24 -23.08
C LEU A 5 1.30 -17.00 -23.54
N ASN A 6 0.80 -16.20 -22.59
CA ASN A 6 0.62 -14.75 -22.72
C ASN A 6 0.25 -14.19 -21.34
N ILE A 7 1.14 -14.39 -20.37
CA ILE A 7 1.11 -13.64 -19.12
C ILE A 7 2.42 -12.88 -19.05
N ALA A 8 2.51 -11.82 -19.86
CA ALA A 8 3.46 -10.75 -19.60
C ALA A 8 2.92 -9.91 -18.44
N ALA A 9 2.81 -10.51 -17.26
CA ALA A 9 2.62 -9.76 -16.03
C ALA A 9 3.98 -9.14 -15.72
N ILE A 10 4.12 -7.86 -16.11
CA ILE A 10 5.26 -7.04 -15.76
C ILE A 10 5.27 -6.97 -14.22
N LEU A 11 6.11 -7.81 -13.60
CA LEU A 11 6.43 -7.74 -12.19
C LEU A 11 7.25 -6.46 -12.00
N PHE A 12 6.56 -5.35 -11.76
CA PHE A 12 7.17 -4.22 -11.07
C PHE A 12 7.44 -4.67 -9.63
N ALA A 13 8.58 -5.33 -9.44
CA ALA A 13 9.18 -5.48 -8.13
C ALA A 13 9.41 -4.07 -7.59
N GLY A 14 8.67 -3.72 -6.53
CA GLY A 14 8.81 -2.45 -5.84
C GLY A 14 10.26 -2.29 -5.38
N PHE A 15 10.96 -1.33 -5.96
CA PHE A 15 12.24 -0.88 -5.44
C PHE A 15 11.99 -0.27 -4.06
N VAL A 16 12.58 -0.86 -3.02
CA VAL A 16 12.65 -0.25 -1.69
C VAL A 16 13.76 0.79 -1.74
N THR A 17 13.46 1.96 -2.29
CA THR A 17 14.32 3.12 -2.10
C THR A 17 13.93 3.75 -0.76
N VAL A 18 14.87 3.79 0.19
CA VAL A 18 14.80 4.63 1.41
C VAL A 18 14.90 6.10 0.99
N GLN A 19 13.89 6.57 0.28
CA GLN A 19 13.67 7.96 -0.06
C GLN A 19 12.38 8.32 0.66
N GLY A 20 12.44 9.27 1.60
CA GLY A 20 11.32 9.62 2.49
C GLY A 20 9.99 9.70 1.75
N CYS A 21 9.21 8.62 1.84
CA CYS A 21 7.97 8.52 1.10
C CYS A 21 6.95 9.42 1.76
N THR A 22 6.43 10.39 1.03
CA THR A 22 5.34 11.24 1.53
C THR A 22 4.06 10.43 1.70
N HIS A 23 3.88 9.37 0.90
CA HIS A 23 2.75 8.44 1.02
C HIS A 23 3.19 6.99 0.85
N CYS A 24 2.80 6.13 1.79
CA CYS A 24 2.95 4.68 1.72
C CYS A 24 1.64 4.08 1.17
N GLN A 25 1.70 3.47 -0.01
CA GLN A 25 0.62 2.64 -0.53
C GLN A 25 0.89 1.18 -0.14
N CYS A 26 0.07 0.63 0.74
CA CYS A 26 0.08 -0.78 1.10
C CYS A 26 -0.59 -1.62 0.02
N LEU A 27 0.00 -2.79 -0.22
CA LEU A 27 -0.46 -3.71 -1.25
C LEU A 27 -1.06 -4.97 -0.62
N TYR A 28 -1.94 -5.62 -1.36
CA TYR A 28 -2.35 -6.99 -1.10
C TYR A 28 -1.24 -7.98 -1.51
N ASN A 29 -1.42 -9.26 -1.18
CA ASN A 29 -0.43 -10.29 -1.52
C ASN A 29 -0.25 -10.46 -3.04
N ASP A 30 -1.31 -10.26 -3.82
CA ASP A 30 -1.30 -10.22 -5.29
C ASP A 30 -0.67 -8.95 -5.87
N GLY A 31 -0.29 -7.98 -5.02
CA GLY A 31 0.34 -6.72 -5.44
C GLY A 31 -0.65 -5.63 -5.85
N SER A 32 -1.96 -5.86 -5.72
CA SER A 32 -2.97 -4.83 -5.95
C SER A 32 -3.04 -3.81 -4.80
N HIS A 33 -3.56 -2.62 -5.07
CA HIS A 33 -3.70 -1.55 -4.08
C HIS A 33 -4.66 -1.97 -2.96
N CYS A 34 -4.18 -1.97 -1.71
CA CYS A 34 -5.02 -2.17 -0.54
C CYS A 34 -5.50 -0.85 0.05
N CYS A 35 -4.56 -0.03 0.52
CA CYS A 35 -4.83 1.27 1.12
C CYS A 35 -3.59 2.18 1.01
N VAL A 36 -3.78 3.48 1.16
CA VAL A 36 -2.70 4.48 1.19
C VAL A 36 -2.68 5.20 2.54
N GLN A 37 -1.48 5.58 2.97
CA GLN A 37 -1.26 6.39 4.16
C GLN A 37 -0.32 7.55 3.84
N GLU A 38 -0.69 8.75 4.26
CA GLU A 38 0.21 9.92 4.23
C GLU A 38 1.16 9.84 5.43
N LEU A 39 2.45 10.05 5.19
CA LEU A 39 3.46 10.07 6.24
C LEU A 39 3.78 11.52 6.60
N PRO A 40 3.83 11.86 7.89
CA PRO A 40 4.28 13.18 8.30
C PRO A 40 5.72 13.39 7.85
N SER A 41 5.95 14.46 7.12
CA SER A 41 7.26 14.88 6.62
C SER A 41 8.25 14.95 7.79
N GLY A 42 9.27 14.09 7.78
CA GLY A 42 10.35 14.10 8.79
C GLY A 42 10.40 12.89 9.73
N GLY A 43 9.49 11.91 9.58
CA GLY A 43 9.65 10.61 10.24
C GLY A 43 10.23 9.57 9.29
N GLU A 44 11.23 8.80 9.75
CA GLU A 44 11.64 7.52 9.16
C GLU A 44 10.51 6.48 9.39
N ALA A 45 9.31 6.76 8.91
CA ALA A 45 8.20 5.84 9.03
C ALA A 45 8.40 4.72 8.02
N ASP A 46 8.74 3.56 8.56
CA ASP A 46 8.99 2.35 7.79
C ASP A 46 7.67 1.86 7.17
N CYS A 47 7.44 2.16 5.87
CA CYS A 47 6.25 1.72 5.14
C CYS A 47 6.04 0.20 5.28
N HIS A 48 7.12 -0.57 5.45
CA HIS A 48 7.03 -2.01 5.67
C HIS A 48 6.35 -2.34 6.99
N ALA A 49 6.77 -1.71 8.08
CA ALA A 49 6.15 -1.88 9.40
C ALA A 49 4.69 -1.43 9.42
N LEU A 50 4.36 -0.35 8.72
CA LEU A 50 2.99 0.11 8.54
C LEU A 50 2.14 -0.91 7.78
N CYS A 51 2.64 -1.37 6.62
CA CYS A 51 1.92 -2.28 5.75
C CYS A 51 1.87 -3.73 6.26
N LEU A 52 2.70 -4.10 7.26
CA LEU A 52 2.63 -5.40 7.94
C LEU A 52 1.31 -5.58 8.70
N LYS A 53 0.77 -4.49 9.26
CA LYS A 53 -0.48 -4.50 10.04
C LYS A 53 -1.58 -3.63 9.41
N ALA A 54 -1.39 -3.20 8.16
CA ALA A 54 -2.33 -2.32 7.49
C ALA A 54 -3.68 -3.00 7.24
N GLN A 55 -4.73 -2.23 7.44
CA GLN A 55 -6.11 -2.61 7.19
C GLN A 55 -6.77 -1.49 6.40
N GLN A 56 -7.72 -1.81 5.54
CA GLN A 56 -8.50 -0.78 4.87
C GLN A 56 -9.33 0.01 5.87
N ALA A 57 -9.49 1.31 5.67
CA ALA A 57 -10.51 2.06 6.37
C ALA A 57 -11.91 1.50 6.02
N GLY A 58 -12.72 1.26 7.04
CA GLY A 58 -14.13 0.92 6.90
C GLY A 58 -14.96 2.08 6.32
N PRO A 59 -16.26 1.87 6.08
CA PRO A 59 -17.12 2.84 5.41
C PRO A 59 -17.20 4.20 6.12
N ASN A 60 -16.95 4.24 7.43
CA ASN A 60 -16.93 5.45 8.24
C ASN A 60 -15.52 5.84 8.70
N GLN A 61 -14.45 5.21 8.20
CA GLN A 61 -13.04 5.44 8.57
C GLN A 61 -12.66 5.14 10.03
N PHE A 62 -13.63 5.08 10.93
CA PHE A 62 -13.48 4.76 12.36
C PHE A 62 -13.61 3.26 12.67
N GLN A 63 -13.98 2.44 11.68
CA GLN A 63 -13.99 0.99 11.81
C GLN A 63 -12.92 0.33 10.94
N PRO A 64 -12.26 -0.73 11.43
CA PRO A 64 -11.35 -1.51 10.61
C PRO A 64 -12.13 -2.22 9.51
N GLY A 65 -11.68 -2.04 8.27
CA GLY A 65 -12.06 -2.87 7.14
C GLY A 65 -11.16 -4.09 7.01
N PRO A 66 -11.20 -4.78 5.86
CA PRO A 66 -10.37 -5.95 5.60
C PRO A 66 -8.87 -5.66 5.75
N ALA A 67 -8.14 -6.62 6.33
CA ALA A 67 -6.68 -6.55 6.40
C ALA A 67 -6.03 -6.70 5.03
N CYS A 68 -4.95 -5.96 4.80
CA CYS A 68 -4.23 -5.98 3.53
C CYS A 68 -3.48 -7.30 3.30
N ASN A 69 -3.01 -7.96 4.36
CA ASN A 69 -2.32 -9.27 4.30
C ASN A 69 -1.20 -9.35 3.23
N GLY A 70 -0.60 -8.21 2.86
CA GLY A 70 0.49 -8.15 1.91
C GLY A 70 1.86 -8.47 2.51
N GLY A 71 1.93 -8.77 3.82
CA GLY A 71 3.19 -9.05 4.50
C GLY A 71 4.16 -7.86 4.49
N GLY A 72 3.64 -6.63 4.60
CA GLY A 72 4.47 -5.42 4.52
C GLY A 72 4.82 -4.97 3.11
N LYS A 73 4.25 -5.58 2.05
CA LYS A 73 4.36 -5.08 0.68
C LYS A 73 3.81 -3.65 0.58
N ASN A 74 4.65 -2.76 0.07
CA ASN A 74 4.33 -1.35 -0.04
C ASN A 74 4.98 -0.75 -1.30
N THR A 75 4.42 0.37 -1.73
CA THR A 75 4.92 1.21 -2.81
C THR A 75 4.82 2.66 -2.39
N CYS A 76 5.84 3.45 -2.69
CA CYS A 76 5.80 4.88 -2.42
C CYS A 76 5.09 5.60 -3.56
N VAL A 77 4.13 6.45 -3.20
CA VAL A 77 3.35 7.21 -4.18
C VAL A 77 3.39 8.70 -3.88
N SER A 78 3.24 9.52 -4.91
CA SER A 78 3.10 10.96 -4.76
C SER A 78 1.70 11.33 -4.28
N THR A 79 1.53 12.55 -3.76
CA THR A 79 0.22 13.07 -3.30
C THR A 79 -0.85 12.97 -4.37
N TRP A 80 -0.48 13.20 -5.63
CA TRP A 80 -1.39 13.07 -6.77
C TRP A 80 -1.88 11.63 -6.95
N ASN A 81 -1.00 10.65 -6.81
CA ASN A 81 -1.36 9.23 -6.98
C ASN A 81 -2.08 8.66 -5.75
N ALA A 82 -1.87 9.25 -4.58
CA ALA A 82 -2.60 8.97 -3.34
C ALA A 82 -4.01 9.59 -3.35
N HIS A 83 -4.24 10.63 -4.15
CA HIS A 83 -5.52 11.31 -4.23
C HIS A 83 -6.63 10.37 -4.72
N GLY A 84 -7.73 10.27 -3.97
CA GLY A 84 -8.86 9.39 -4.27
C GLY A 84 -8.62 7.89 -3.98
N ARG A 85 -7.47 7.52 -3.42
CA ARG A 85 -7.21 6.15 -2.95
C ARG A 85 -7.88 5.90 -1.60
N LYS A 86 -8.16 4.63 -1.29
CA LYS A 86 -8.72 4.22 0.00
C LYS A 86 -7.68 4.40 1.10
N LYS A 87 -8.01 5.14 2.17
CA LYS A 87 -7.11 5.34 3.31
C LYS A 87 -6.96 4.07 4.15
N CYS A 88 -5.83 3.92 4.85
CA CYS A 88 -5.64 2.84 5.83
C CYS A 88 -6.39 3.16 7.14
N TYR A 89 -6.82 2.13 7.86
CA TYR A 89 -7.52 2.26 9.13
C TYR A 89 -6.60 2.76 10.25
N GLY A 90 -7.15 3.57 11.17
CA GLY A 90 -6.45 4.00 12.38
C GLY A 90 -5.52 5.20 12.18
N TYR A 91 -5.56 5.84 11.02
CA TYR A 91 -4.79 7.04 10.75
C TYR A 91 -5.71 8.23 10.49
N PRO A 92 -5.52 9.36 11.21
CA PRO A 92 -6.28 10.56 10.97
C PRO A 92 -5.96 11.08 9.56
N SER A 93 -7.03 11.40 8.85
CA SER A 93 -7.04 11.92 7.49
C SER A 93 -6.54 13.34 7.40
#